data_AF-A0A1Y0I9F6-F1
#
_entry.id   AF-A0A1Y0I9F6-F1
#
_cell.length_a   1.000
_cell.length_b   1.000
_cell.length_c   1.000
_cell.angle_alpha   90.00
_cell.angle_beta   90.00
_cell.angle_gamma   90.00
#
_symmetry.space_group_name_H-M   'P 1'
#
loop_
_entity.id
_entity.type
_entity.pdbx_description
1 polymer ?
#
loop_
_entity_poly.entity_id
_entity_poly.type
_entity_poly.pdbx_seq_one_letter_code
_entity_poly.pdbx_strand_id
1 'polypeptide(L)'
;MSNNQIAVCKVPFRDTELIYEASNDMVKWRAESLYTKEPDTVVWISQFKENDVLVDIGANVGMYTVLAAKGMGARVYAFEPESQNYALLNRNIVYNQIQDKCVAFCMALTDESKVDRLYLSTFGLGGSCHTFGQDIDFNLQQRSTHLAQGCVSFQLDELVAKGVIPQPDHIKIDVDGLEHCVLQGALDAISNPKLKSILVELNTNLPEHQSLINQLAELGFVFDQRQVGVAIRQEGTFKGVGNFIFYRLESGISFEVFNDTEAQSAQLNNVNSTRQAKHTSSGAASTNTASDANIIVIGPNHQHGKQPAVSPLEHMQSVVANMDIRFEPYPHFYVENIFPDDYYRQMMAMKPVGDELISINETGRTRGSTYDNRFVMHLESGLERLKSDEKRVFWDEFRKWFCSETLMVSIIRRFEQIILNSGVTDLNVFAEAMFMRDLKGYSIGPHTDSPARLLTMMLYLPEDTDHVHLGTSVYAPKDAAFRCSGSRHHRYEGFDKFFTAPYKPNSLFGFLKTNNSFHGFEEMQDEYKRDTMVYIVKHKNP
;
A
#
# COMPACT_ATOMS: atom_id res chain seq x y z
N MET A 1 50.11 1.98 -10.20
CA MET A 1 48.91 1.19 -10.55
C MET A 1 47.81 2.19 -10.82
N SER A 2 47.26 2.20 -12.03
CA SER A 2 46.29 3.20 -12.49
C SER A 2 45.01 3.15 -11.64
N ASN A 3 44.55 4.32 -11.17
CA ASN A 3 43.22 4.55 -10.61
C ASN A 3 42.17 4.27 -11.68
N ASN A 4 41.76 3.01 -11.87
CA ASN A 4 40.49 2.71 -12.53
C ASN A 4 39.41 2.91 -11.47
N GLN A 5 38.89 4.13 -11.40
CA GLN A 5 37.73 4.45 -10.57
C GLN A 5 36.54 3.73 -11.21
N ILE A 6 36.07 2.65 -10.58
CA ILE A 6 34.89 1.92 -11.04
C ILE A 6 33.69 2.87 -10.96
N ALA A 7 32.88 2.91 -12.02
CA ALA A 7 31.72 3.78 -12.08
C ALA A 7 30.69 3.40 -10.99
N VAL A 8 30.03 4.39 -10.41
CA VAL A 8 28.97 4.20 -9.42
C VAL A 8 27.73 5.02 -9.79
N CYS A 9 26.56 4.50 -9.45
CA CYS A 9 25.29 5.20 -9.47
C CYS A 9 24.93 5.64 -8.04
N LYS A 10 24.40 6.85 -7.93
CA LYS A 10 23.99 7.48 -6.67
C LYS A 10 22.49 7.67 -6.71
N VAL A 11 21.78 7.00 -5.83
CA VAL A 11 20.31 6.99 -5.78
C VAL A 11 19.87 7.69 -4.50
N PRO A 12 19.19 8.85 -4.58
CA PRO A 12 18.77 9.59 -3.39
C PRO A 12 17.63 8.87 -2.68
N PHE A 13 17.75 8.66 -1.37
CA PHE A 13 16.69 8.10 -0.55
C PHE A 13 16.60 8.87 0.77
N ARG A 14 15.48 9.58 0.99
CA ARG A 14 15.34 10.51 2.13
C ARG A 14 16.54 11.47 2.19
N ASP A 15 17.17 11.58 3.36
CA ASP A 15 18.33 12.44 3.59
C ASP A 15 19.68 11.73 3.34
N THR A 16 19.67 10.55 2.71
CA THR A 16 20.89 9.78 2.39
C THR A 16 20.99 9.49 0.89
N GLU A 17 22.16 9.03 0.49
CA GLU A 17 22.47 8.66 -0.89
C GLU A 17 22.92 7.20 -0.92
N LEU A 18 22.18 6.34 -1.61
CA LEU A 18 22.53 4.94 -1.80
C LEU A 18 23.50 4.83 -2.98
N ILE A 19 24.64 4.16 -2.78
CA ILE A 19 25.71 4.08 -3.77
C ILE A 19 25.78 2.66 -4.32
N TYR A 20 25.62 2.49 -5.62
CA TYR A 20 25.67 1.19 -6.28
C TYR A 20 26.78 1.19 -7.33
N GLU A 21 27.52 0.10 -7.46
CA GLU A 21 28.44 -0.11 -8.56
C GLU A 21 27.68 -0.08 -9.90
N ALA A 22 28.27 0.52 -10.94
CA ALA A 22 27.69 0.64 -12.27
C ALA A 22 28.66 0.08 -13.33
N SER A 23 29.17 -1.13 -13.08
CA SER A 23 30.21 -1.77 -13.90
C SER A 23 29.77 -2.18 -15.31
N ASN A 24 28.47 -2.26 -15.56
CA ASN A 24 27.89 -2.45 -16.90
C ASN A 24 26.47 -1.86 -16.96
N ASP A 25 25.86 -1.86 -18.14
CA ASP A 25 24.52 -1.31 -18.36
C ASP A 25 23.44 -2.01 -17.53
N MET A 26 23.57 -3.32 -17.27
CA MET A 26 22.59 -4.10 -16.52
C MET A 26 22.59 -3.73 -15.03
N VAL A 27 23.76 -3.65 -14.42
CA VAL A 27 23.91 -3.24 -13.01
C VAL A 27 23.52 -1.77 -12.86
N LYS A 28 23.91 -0.91 -13.80
CA LYS A 28 23.50 0.49 -13.85
C LYS A 28 21.97 0.61 -13.93
N TRP A 29 21.33 -0.13 -14.83
CA TRP A 29 19.88 -0.16 -14.98
C TRP A 29 19.18 -0.56 -13.68
N ARG A 30 19.67 -1.60 -12.98
CA ARG A 30 19.12 -2.00 -11.66
C ARG A 30 19.13 -0.85 -10.65
N ALA A 31 20.20 -0.07 -10.63
CA ALA A 31 20.32 1.10 -9.75
C ALA A 31 19.37 2.23 -10.15
N GLU A 32 19.34 2.59 -11.44
CA GLU A 32 18.48 3.66 -11.96
C GLU A 32 16.98 3.31 -11.87
N SER A 33 16.65 2.02 -11.91
CA SER A 33 15.27 1.53 -11.83
C SER A 33 14.80 1.21 -10.40
N LEU A 34 15.55 1.53 -9.35
CA LEU A 34 15.21 1.14 -7.97
C LEU A 34 13.76 1.50 -7.60
N TYR A 35 13.30 2.70 -7.96
CA TYR A 35 11.96 3.19 -7.64
C TYR A 35 10.87 2.81 -8.64
N THR A 36 11.24 2.31 -9.83
CA THR A 36 10.30 2.08 -10.93
C THR A 36 10.11 0.61 -11.25
N LYS A 37 11.11 -0.24 -11.00
CA LYS A 37 11.06 -1.67 -11.28
C LYS A 37 10.08 -2.39 -10.35
N GLU A 38 10.24 -2.19 -9.04
CA GLU A 38 9.43 -2.82 -7.98
C GLU A 38 9.15 -1.79 -6.88
N PRO A 39 8.31 -0.77 -7.18
CA PRO A 39 8.01 0.32 -6.24
C PRO A 39 7.40 -0.18 -4.92
N ASP A 40 6.64 -1.27 -4.97
CA ASP A 40 6.03 -1.92 -3.82
C ASP A 40 7.06 -2.50 -2.84
N THR A 41 8.17 -3.05 -3.35
CA THR A 41 9.29 -3.52 -2.51
C THR A 41 9.96 -2.36 -1.78
N VAL A 42 10.14 -1.22 -2.47
CA VAL A 42 10.68 0.00 -1.85
C VAL A 42 9.74 0.53 -0.77
N VAL A 43 8.43 0.59 -1.07
CA VAL A 43 7.41 1.02 -0.11
C VAL A 43 7.39 0.10 1.12
N TRP A 44 7.47 -1.22 0.93
CA TRP A 44 7.54 -2.17 2.03
C TRP A 44 8.77 -1.94 2.93
N ILE A 45 9.97 -1.85 2.33
CA ILE A 45 11.21 -1.62 3.09
C ILE A 45 11.18 -0.28 3.80
N SER A 46 10.58 0.76 3.19
CA SER A 46 10.50 2.11 3.78
C SER A 46 9.75 2.18 5.12
N GLN A 47 9.04 1.10 5.48
CA GLN A 47 8.29 0.97 6.74
C GLN A 47 9.10 0.31 7.86
N PHE A 48 10.28 -0.22 7.58
CA PHE A 48 11.11 -0.91 8.57
C PHE A 48 11.59 0.05 9.67
N LYS A 49 11.78 -0.47 10.87
CA LYS A 49 12.33 0.27 12.00
C LYS A 49 13.84 0.05 12.10
N GLU A 50 14.52 0.99 12.73
CA GLU A 50 15.93 0.87 13.06
C GLU A 50 16.18 -0.46 13.81
N ASN A 51 17.22 -1.21 13.42
CA ASN A 51 17.60 -2.52 13.95
C ASN A 51 16.63 -3.69 13.70
N ASP A 52 15.52 -3.50 12.96
CA ASP A 52 14.74 -4.63 12.46
C ASP A 52 15.65 -5.58 11.66
N VAL A 53 15.45 -6.88 11.79
CA VAL A 53 16.24 -7.88 11.09
C VAL A 53 15.57 -8.25 9.77
N LEU A 54 16.23 -7.94 8.65
CA LEU A 54 15.87 -8.44 7.32
C LEU A 54 16.76 -9.63 6.96
N VAL A 55 16.13 -10.72 6.54
CA VAL A 55 16.79 -11.81 5.79
C VAL A 55 16.45 -11.62 4.31
N ASP A 56 17.45 -11.25 3.50
CA ASP A 56 17.29 -10.97 2.06
C ASP A 56 17.79 -12.16 1.24
N ILE A 57 16.87 -13.00 0.77
CA ILE A 57 17.15 -14.25 0.05
C ILE A 57 17.01 -13.99 -1.46
N GLY A 58 18.11 -14.17 -2.20
CA GLY A 58 18.21 -13.72 -3.58
C GLY A 58 18.56 -12.23 -3.66
N ALA A 59 19.57 -11.81 -2.90
CA ALA A 59 19.93 -10.40 -2.78
C ALA A 59 20.48 -9.79 -4.08
N ASN A 60 20.90 -10.60 -5.06
CA ASN A 60 21.49 -10.18 -6.33
C ASN A 60 22.65 -9.19 -6.05
N VAL A 61 22.68 -8.05 -6.74
CA VAL A 61 23.67 -6.98 -6.52
C VAL A 61 23.34 -6.07 -5.32
N GLY A 62 22.38 -6.44 -4.47
CA GLY A 62 22.14 -5.77 -3.19
C GLY A 62 21.29 -4.50 -3.24
N MET A 63 20.42 -4.35 -4.24
CA MET A 63 19.55 -3.19 -4.38
C MET A 63 18.74 -2.93 -3.09
N TYR A 64 18.01 -3.95 -2.65
CA TYR A 64 17.15 -3.87 -1.46
C TYR A 64 17.92 -4.08 -0.15
N THR A 65 18.98 -4.88 -0.17
CA THR A 65 19.93 -4.99 0.94
C THR A 65 20.45 -3.62 1.38
N VAL A 66 20.95 -2.80 0.44
CA VAL A 66 21.49 -1.47 0.73
C VAL A 66 20.38 -0.52 1.17
N LEU A 67 19.21 -0.56 0.52
CA LEU A 67 18.07 0.28 0.89
C LEU A 67 17.63 0.02 2.34
N ALA A 68 17.51 -1.24 2.74
CA ALA A 68 17.13 -1.62 4.10
C ALA A 68 18.22 -1.24 5.12
N ALA A 69 19.48 -1.59 4.87
CA ALA A 69 20.55 -1.35 5.83
C ALA A 69 20.88 0.14 5.99
N LYS A 70 21.10 0.85 4.88
CA LYS A 70 21.51 2.26 4.89
C LYS A 70 20.33 3.21 5.00
N GLY A 71 19.26 2.96 4.25
CA GLY A 71 18.10 3.84 4.19
C GLY A 71 17.23 3.76 5.45
N MET A 72 17.12 2.57 6.05
CA MET A 72 16.22 2.31 7.18
C MET A 72 16.95 1.95 8.48
N GLY A 73 18.26 1.71 8.43
CA GLY A 73 19.03 1.27 9.59
C GLY A 73 18.70 -0.14 10.06
N ALA A 74 18.12 -0.97 9.19
CA ALA A 74 17.86 -2.38 9.48
C ALA A 74 19.17 -3.18 9.55
N ARG A 75 19.15 -4.30 10.28
CA ARG A 75 20.22 -5.31 10.23
C ARG A 75 19.90 -6.32 9.14
N VAL A 76 20.79 -6.50 8.17
CA VAL A 76 20.51 -7.30 6.98
C VAL A 76 21.44 -8.51 6.90
N TYR A 77 20.86 -9.68 6.76
CA TYR A 77 21.54 -10.94 6.45
C TYR A 77 21.18 -11.32 5.02
N ALA A 78 22.09 -11.02 4.08
CA ALA A 78 21.85 -11.16 2.66
C ALA A 78 22.45 -12.46 2.12
N PHE A 79 21.69 -13.17 1.28
CA PHE A 79 22.07 -14.44 0.69
C PHE A 79 22.00 -14.34 -0.84
N GLU A 80 23.16 -14.51 -1.49
CA GLU A 80 23.29 -14.49 -2.95
C GLU A 80 24.33 -15.53 -3.36
N PRO A 81 23.92 -16.64 -4.02
CA PRO A 81 24.86 -17.72 -4.34
C PRO A 81 25.71 -17.44 -5.59
N GLU A 82 25.26 -16.64 -6.55
CA GLU A 82 26.02 -16.42 -7.80
C GLU A 82 27.26 -15.56 -7.53
N SER A 83 28.42 -16.06 -7.97
CA SER A 83 29.73 -15.51 -7.58
C SER A 83 29.95 -14.05 -7.99
N GLN A 84 29.48 -13.64 -9.16
CA GLN A 84 29.67 -12.29 -9.68
C GLN A 84 28.74 -11.28 -8.96
N ASN A 85 27.48 -11.65 -8.77
CA ASN A 85 26.50 -10.89 -8.01
C ASN A 85 26.90 -10.77 -6.54
N TYR A 86 27.37 -11.85 -5.91
CA TYR A 86 27.90 -11.82 -4.54
C TYR A 86 29.09 -10.85 -4.40
N ALA A 87 30.02 -10.86 -5.37
CA ALA A 87 31.13 -9.91 -5.35
C ALA A 87 30.65 -8.45 -5.44
N LEU A 88 29.66 -8.17 -6.28
CA LEU A 88 29.06 -6.84 -6.40
C LEU A 88 28.28 -6.42 -5.14
N LEU A 89 27.51 -7.33 -4.56
CA LEU A 89 26.81 -7.12 -3.29
C LEU A 89 27.78 -6.66 -2.20
N ASN A 90 28.92 -7.34 -2.05
CA ASN A 90 29.94 -6.94 -1.09
C ASN A 90 30.56 -5.56 -1.38
N ARG A 91 30.80 -5.24 -2.65
CA ARG A 91 31.26 -3.89 -3.03
C ARG A 91 30.24 -2.82 -2.68
N ASN A 92 28.96 -3.07 -2.94
CA ASN A 92 27.88 -2.16 -2.59
C ASN A 92 27.73 -1.98 -1.08
N ILE A 93 27.90 -3.04 -0.28
CA ILE A 93 27.99 -2.94 1.18
C ILE A 93 29.13 -1.99 1.60
N VAL A 94 30.32 -2.14 1.01
CA VAL A 94 31.49 -1.30 1.31
C VAL A 94 31.31 0.14 0.85
N TYR A 95 30.79 0.38 -0.36
CA TYR A 95 30.52 1.74 -0.86
C TYR A 95 29.54 2.50 0.01
N ASN A 96 28.62 1.79 0.66
CA ASN A 96 27.62 2.37 1.55
C ASN A 96 28.06 2.45 3.02
N GLN A 97 29.21 1.88 3.38
CA GLN A 97 29.75 1.87 4.74
C GLN A 97 28.78 1.24 5.77
N ILE A 98 28.14 0.13 5.38
CA ILE A 98 27.11 -0.56 6.18
C ILE A 98 27.57 -1.94 6.68
N GLN A 99 28.88 -2.19 6.79
CA GLN A 99 29.43 -3.48 7.22
C GLN A 99 29.07 -3.85 8.67
N ASP A 100 28.70 -2.88 9.50
CA ASP A 100 28.22 -3.07 10.87
C ASP A 100 26.75 -3.51 10.93
N LYS A 101 25.96 -3.17 9.90
CA LYS A 101 24.54 -3.50 9.79
C LYS A 101 24.24 -4.64 8.83
N CYS A 102 25.13 -4.92 7.87
CA CYS A 102 24.87 -5.89 6.81
C CYS A 102 26.01 -6.90 6.66
N VAL A 103 25.64 -8.19 6.61
CA VAL A 103 26.55 -9.29 6.30
C VAL A 103 25.97 -10.10 5.14
N ALA A 104 26.80 -10.43 4.15
CA ALA A 104 26.40 -11.19 2.97
C ALA A 104 27.07 -12.57 2.92
N PHE A 105 26.30 -13.59 2.52
CA PHE A 105 26.77 -14.97 2.40
C PHE A 105 26.62 -15.49 0.96
N CYS A 106 27.70 -16.10 0.44
CA CYS A 106 27.75 -16.69 -0.91
C CYS A 106 27.18 -18.11 -0.89
N MET A 107 25.88 -18.23 -0.64
CA MET A 107 25.20 -19.52 -0.45
C MET A 107 23.73 -19.41 -0.84
N ALA A 108 23.14 -20.54 -1.22
CA ALA A 108 21.70 -20.64 -1.46
C ALA A 108 20.97 -20.98 -0.15
N LEU A 109 19.71 -20.56 -0.03
CA LEU A 109 18.80 -21.11 0.96
C LEU A 109 17.78 -22.01 0.26
N THR A 110 17.47 -23.16 0.85
CA THR A 110 16.51 -24.15 0.33
C THR A 110 16.03 -25.06 1.46
N ASP A 111 15.18 -26.02 1.14
CA ASP A 111 14.66 -27.09 2.00
C ASP A 111 15.68 -28.16 2.40
N GLU A 112 16.93 -28.11 1.93
CA GLU A 112 17.96 -29.11 2.22
C GLU A 112 19.37 -28.49 2.25
N SER A 113 20.15 -28.84 3.28
CA SER A 113 21.56 -28.45 3.38
C SER A 113 22.45 -29.41 2.58
N LYS A 114 23.00 -28.96 1.44
CA LYS A 114 23.83 -29.80 0.56
C LYS A 114 24.86 -29.02 -0.26
N VAL A 115 25.76 -29.76 -0.89
CA VAL A 115 26.68 -29.25 -1.92
C VAL A 115 26.16 -29.69 -3.28
N ASP A 116 25.93 -28.73 -4.18
CA ASP A 116 25.45 -29.01 -5.54
C ASP A 116 25.90 -27.91 -6.52
N ARG A 117 25.28 -27.87 -7.69
CA ARG A 117 25.48 -26.85 -8.72
C ARG A 117 24.43 -25.75 -8.61
N LEU A 118 24.85 -24.51 -8.86
CA LEU A 118 23.99 -23.41 -9.24
C LEU A 118 24.02 -23.30 -10.77
N TYR A 119 22.88 -23.51 -11.42
CA TYR A 119 22.72 -23.42 -12.87
C TYR A 119 22.40 -21.98 -13.27
N LEU A 120 23.13 -21.48 -14.26
CA LEU A 120 23.15 -20.06 -14.62
C LEU A 120 22.56 -19.85 -16.01
N SER A 121 21.69 -18.85 -16.13
CA SER A 121 21.20 -18.36 -17.43
C SER A 121 22.28 -17.58 -18.19
N THR A 122 23.17 -16.92 -17.45
CA THR A 122 24.28 -16.09 -17.94
C THR A 122 25.37 -16.05 -16.88
N PHE A 123 26.63 -15.91 -17.31
CA PHE A 123 27.77 -15.66 -16.42
C PHE A 123 28.19 -14.19 -16.52
N GLY A 124 27.26 -13.29 -16.21
CA GLY A 124 27.42 -11.85 -16.35
C GLY A 124 26.98 -11.10 -15.10
N LEU A 125 27.72 -10.03 -14.76
CA LEU A 125 27.43 -9.14 -13.64
C LEU A 125 26.00 -8.59 -13.70
N GLY A 126 25.22 -8.79 -12.63
CA GLY A 126 23.83 -8.35 -12.54
C GLY A 126 22.81 -9.31 -13.15
N GLY A 127 23.23 -10.50 -13.57
CA GLY A 127 22.35 -11.56 -14.10
C GLY A 127 21.31 -12.04 -13.08
N SER A 128 20.28 -12.72 -13.58
CA SER A 128 19.23 -13.38 -12.80
C SER A 128 18.75 -14.65 -13.53
N CYS A 129 17.66 -15.27 -13.07
CA CYS A 129 17.21 -16.58 -13.51
C CYS A 129 18.25 -17.68 -13.21
N HIS A 130 18.72 -17.77 -11.97
CA HIS A 130 19.68 -18.78 -11.50
C HIS A 130 19.01 -19.76 -10.55
N THR A 131 19.27 -21.07 -10.70
CA THR A 131 18.57 -22.09 -9.92
C THR A 131 19.55 -23.08 -9.29
N PHE A 132 19.38 -23.37 -8.00
CA PHE A 132 20.24 -24.29 -7.26
C PHE A 132 19.71 -25.73 -7.36
N GLY A 133 20.61 -26.69 -7.63
CA GLY A 133 20.31 -28.13 -7.66
C GLY A 133 19.45 -28.62 -8.83
N GLN A 134 18.81 -27.72 -9.58
CA GLN A 134 17.91 -28.04 -10.69
C GLN A 134 18.20 -27.14 -11.89
N ASP A 135 18.36 -27.70 -13.08
CA ASP A 135 18.53 -26.92 -14.32
C ASP A 135 17.17 -26.55 -14.93
N ILE A 136 16.46 -25.64 -14.28
CA ILE A 136 15.09 -25.23 -14.66
C ILE A 136 14.96 -23.72 -14.72
N ASP A 137 14.03 -23.19 -15.52
CA ASP A 137 13.74 -21.76 -15.57
C ASP A 137 12.73 -21.34 -14.48
N PHE A 138 12.39 -20.05 -14.45
CA PHE A 138 11.41 -19.47 -13.52
C PHE A 138 9.95 -19.94 -13.75
N ASN A 139 9.70 -20.77 -14.77
CA ASN A 139 8.44 -21.48 -15.01
C ASN A 139 8.55 -22.98 -14.67
N LEU A 140 9.61 -23.39 -13.97
CA LEU A 140 9.93 -24.77 -13.62
C LEU A 140 10.10 -25.70 -14.83
N GLN A 141 10.46 -25.14 -15.99
CA GLN A 141 10.73 -25.91 -17.20
C GLN A 141 12.21 -26.24 -17.31
N GLN A 142 12.53 -27.47 -17.73
CA GLN A 142 13.90 -27.89 -17.97
C GLN A 142 14.61 -26.96 -18.95
N ARG A 143 15.77 -26.50 -18.54
CA ARG A 143 16.71 -25.78 -19.39
C ARG A 143 17.79 -26.74 -19.88
N SER A 144 18.57 -26.27 -20.84
CA SER A 144 19.80 -26.92 -21.24
C SER A 144 20.91 -25.87 -21.22
N THR A 145 21.21 -25.36 -20.02
CA THR A 145 22.35 -24.45 -19.88
C THR A 145 23.63 -25.25 -19.70
N HIS A 146 24.71 -24.77 -20.31
CA HIS A 146 26.06 -25.31 -20.06
C HIS A 146 26.78 -24.54 -18.93
N LEU A 147 26.17 -23.48 -18.40
CA LEU A 147 26.76 -22.64 -17.37
C LEU A 147 26.34 -23.10 -15.98
N ALA A 148 27.30 -23.50 -15.18
CA ALA A 148 27.08 -23.84 -13.78
C ALA A 148 28.30 -23.48 -12.92
N GLN A 149 28.06 -23.14 -11.67
CA GLN A 149 29.09 -23.00 -10.64
C GLN A 149 28.81 -23.96 -9.47
N GLY A 150 29.83 -24.28 -8.67
CA GLY A 150 29.61 -24.97 -7.40
C GLY A 150 28.90 -24.06 -6.40
N CYS A 151 28.01 -24.62 -5.58
CA CYS A 151 27.27 -23.90 -4.57
C CYS A 151 26.98 -24.79 -3.35
N VAL A 152 26.84 -24.15 -2.20
CA VAL A 152 26.36 -24.79 -0.98
C VAL A 152 25.00 -24.19 -0.62
N SER A 153 24.11 -25.03 -0.11
CA SER A 153 22.80 -24.61 0.40
C SER A 153 22.64 -24.94 1.86
N PHE A 154 21.80 -24.16 2.53
CA PHE A 154 21.37 -24.41 3.91
C PHE A 154 19.88 -24.09 4.06
N GLN A 155 19.25 -24.65 5.10
CA GLN A 155 17.92 -24.24 5.53
C GLN A 155 18.00 -22.96 6.37
N LEU A 156 17.06 -22.03 6.20
CA LEU A 156 16.99 -20.83 7.04
C LEU A 156 16.75 -21.21 8.51
N ASP A 157 15.89 -22.20 8.75
CA ASP A 157 15.57 -22.69 10.08
C ASP A 157 16.82 -23.22 10.79
N GLU A 158 17.71 -23.92 10.08
CA GLU A 158 18.98 -24.39 10.63
C GLU A 158 19.88 -23.23 11.07
N LEU A 159 19.97 -22.18 10.26
CA LEU A 159 20.80 -21.01 10.56
C LEU A 159 20.27 -20.23 11.77
N VAL A 160 18.94 -20.07 11.87
CA VAL A 160 18.30 -19.39 12.99
C VAL A 160 18.41 -20.23 14.27
N ALA A 161 18.08 -21.53 14.21
CA ALA A 161 18.10 -22.43 15.36
C ALA A 161 19.51 -22.58 15.98
N LYS A 162 20.55 -22.56 15.14
CA LYS A 162 21.96 -22.59 15.59
C LYS A 162 22.50 -21.23 16.03
N GLY A 163 21.71 -20.16 15.93
CA GLY A 163 22.13 -18.80 16.27
C GLY A 163 23.20 -18.24 15.32
N VAL A 164 23.34 -18.78 14.12
CA VAL A 164 24.23 -18.26 13.07
C VAL A 164 23.72 -16.89 12.62
N ILE A 165 22.40 -16.76 12.49
CA ILE A 165 21.70 -15.50 12.25
C ILE A 165 20.55 -15.35 13.26
N PRO A 166 20.15 -14.12 13.62
CA PRO A 166 19.03 -13.89 14.53
C PRO A 166 17.68 -14.20 13.86
N GLN A 167 16.66 -14.41 14.67
CA GLN A 167 15.27 -14.51 14.20
C GLN A 167 14.89 -13.24 13.40
N PRO A 168 14.46 -13.36 12.12
CA PRO A 168 14.05 -12.22 11.30
C PRO A 168 12.80 -11.52 11.84
N ASP A 169 12.75 -10.20 11.61
CA ASP A 169 11.54 -9.38 11.67
C ASP A 169 10.87 -9.32 10.29
N HIS A 170 11.67 -9.41 9.22
CA HIS A 170 11.22 -9.41 7.83
C HIS A 170 12.02 -10.43 7.00
N ILE A 171 11.37 -11.10 6.04
CA ILE A 171 12.04 -11.99 5.08
C ILE A 171 11.69 -11.51 3.66
N LYS A 172 12.68 -11.45 2.77
CA LYS A 172 12.48 -11.32 1.32
C LYS A 172 12.92 -12.62 0.65
N ILE A 173 12.10 -13.15 -0.26
CA ILE A 173 12.36 -14.34 -1.06
C ILE A 173 12.16 -14.01 -2.54
N ASP A 174 13.23 -14.09 -3.32
CA ASP A 174 13.24 -13.73 -4.74
C ASP A 174 14.31 -14.61 -5.41
N VAL A 175 13.97 -15.87 -5.65
CA VAL A 175 14.91 -16.93 -6.03
C VAL A 175 14.44 -17.65 -7.29
N ASP A 176 14.11 -16.86 -8.31
CA ASP A 176 13.91 -17.26 -9.70
C ASP A 176 13.14 -18.59 -9.91
N GLY A 177 12.07 -18.84 -9.14
CA GLY A 177 11.18 -20.01 -9.26
C GLY A 177 11.27 -21.07 -8.16
N LEU A 178 12.32 -21.06 -7.33
CA LEU A 178 12.48 -22.02 -6.22
C LEU A 178 11.99 -21.47 -4.87
N GLU A 179 11.08 -20.49 -4.88
CA GLU A 179 10.56 -19.84 -3.67
C GLU A 179 9.90 -20.85 -2.72
N HIS A 180 9.28 -21.89 -3.28
CA HIS A 180 8.64 -22.95 -2.51
C HIS A 180 9.64 -23.81 -1.72
N CYS A 181 10.81 -24.08 -2.29
CA CYS A 181 11.89 -24.78 -1.59
C CYS A 181 12.45 -23.92 -0.45
N VAL A 182 12.65 -22.60 -0.69
CA VAL A 182 13.09 -21.68 0.37
C VAL A 182 12.10 -21.64 1.52
N LEU A 183 10.81 -21.47 1.22
CA LEU A 183 9.75 -21.40 2.24
C LEU A 183 9.71 -22.69 3.08
N GLN A 184 9.85 -23.85 2.43
CA GLN A 184 9.86 -25.15 3.11
C GLN A 184 11.06 -25.33 4.06
N GLY A 185 12.21 -24.72 3.77
CA GLY A 185 13.38 -24.67 4.65
C GLY A 185 13.38 -23.52 5.67
N ALA A 186 12.28 -22.78 5.76
CA ALA A 186 12.12 -21.59 6.59
C ALA A 186 10.86 -21.61 7.45
N LEU A 187 10.17 -22.75 7.58
CA LEU A 187 8.86 -22.84 8.23
C LEU A 187 8.90 -22.45 9.71
N ASP A 188 9.96 -22.82 10.45
CA ASP A 188 10.07 -22.48 11.87
C ASP A 188 10.33 -20.98 12.06
N ALA A 189 11.25 -20.42 11.27
CA ALA A 189 11.53 -18.99 11.26
C ALA A 189 10.30 -18.20 10.81
N ILE A 190 9.54 -18.72 9.85
CA ILE A 190 8.31 -18.12 9.37
C ILE A 190 7.25 -18.15 10.45
N SER A 191 6.99 -19.30 11.06
CA SER A 191 5.96 -19.52 12.09
C SER A 191 6.21 -18.75 13.39
N ASN A 192 7.44 -18.26 13.59
CA ASN A 192 7.77 -17.47 14.76
C ASN A 192 6.91 -16.18 14.83
N PRO A 193 6.22 -15.92 15.96
CA PRO A 193 5.40 -14.72 16.12
C PRO A 193 6.16 -13.39 15.97
N LYS A 194 7.49 -13.40 16.12
CA LYS A 194 8.34 -12.22 15.91
C LYS A 194 8.36 -11.77 14.44
N LEU A 195 8.16 -12.69 13.50
CA LEU A 195 8.22 -12.35 12.08
C LEU A 195 7.01 -11.51 11.68
N LYS A 196 7.25 -10.25 11.29
CA LYS A 196 6.23 -9.25 11.01
C LYS A 196 5.71 -9.31 9.58
N SER A 197 6.60 -9.57 8.61
CA SER A 197 6.20 -9.61 7.20
C SER A 197 7.15 -10.42 6.32
N ILE A 198 6.65 -10.89 5.19
CA ILE A 198 7.40 -11.64 4.18
C ILE A 198 7.07 -11.06 2.81
N LEU A 199 8.09 -10.79 1.99
CA LEU A 199 7.92 -10.52 0.58
C LEU A 199 8.37 -11.74 -0.23
N VAL A 200 7.55 -12.21 -1.16
CA VAL A 200 7.89 -13.34 -2.06
C VAL A 200 7.57 -12.97 -3.52
N GLU A 201 8.52 -13.12 -4.45
CA GLU A 201 8.24 -13.01 -5.89
C GLU A 201 7.55 -14.30 -6.37
N LEU A 202 6.28 -14.23 -6.77
CA LEU A 202 5.49 -15.39 -7.15
C LEU A 202 5.03 -15.33 -8.61
N ASN A 203 5.13 -16.47 -9.29
CA ASN A 203 4.48 -16.71 -10.57
C ASN A 203 3.08 -17.32 -10.34
N THR A 204 2.02 -16.53 -10.55
CA THR A 204 0.64 -16.97 -10.33
C THR A 204 0.18 -18.08 -11.27
N ASN A 205 0.95 -18.41 -12.30
CA ASN A 205 0.68 -19.52 -13.21
C ASN A 205 1.21 -20.87 -12.71
N LEU A 206 2.00 -20.89 -11.63
CA LEU A 206 2.58 -22.10 -11.06
C LEU A 206 1.76 -22.61 -9.87
N PRO A 207 1.28 -23.87 -9.88
CA PRO A 207 0.58 -24.48 -8.75
C PRO A 207 1.40 -24.47 -7.45
N GLU A 208 2.72 -24.64 -7.56
CA GLU A 208 3.67 -24.61 -6.44
C GLU A 208 3.62 -23.26 -5.73
N HIS A 209 3.57 -22.15 -6.48
CA HIS A 209 3.53 -20.80 -5.92
C HIS A 209 2.15 -20.45 -5.38
N GLN A 210 1.07 -20.92 -6.02
CA GLN A 210 -0.29 -20.77 -5.49
C GLN A 210 -0.44 -21.48 -4.13
N SER A 211 0.20 -22.64 -3.94
CA SER A 211 0.24 -23.34 -2.67
C SER A 211 0.88 -22.51 -1.55
N LEU A 212 1.94 -21.75 -1.84
CA LEU A 212 2.61 -20.88 -0.86
C LEU A 212 1.68 -19.81 -0.30
N ILE A 213 0.81 -19.24 -1.13
CA ILE A 213 -0.17 -18.25 -0.70
C ILE A 213 -1.07 -18.83 0.39
N ASN A 214 -1.55 -20.06 0.20
CA ASN A 214 -2.40 -20.75 1.16
C ASN A 214 -1.62 -21.11 2.43
N GLN A 215 -0.40 -21.61 2.31
CA GLN A 215 0.44 -21.94 3.46
C GLN A 215 0.74 -20.71 4.34
N LEU A 216 1.09 -19.58 3.72
CA LEU A 216 1.30 -18.32 4.45
C LEU A 216 0.01 -17.84 5.12
N ALA A 217 -1.15 -17.98 4.46
CA ALA A 217 -2.44 -17.68 5.06
C ALA A 217 -2.74 -18.56 6.29
N GLU A 218 -2.49 -19.86 6.21
CA GLU A 218 -2.63 -20.80 7.32
C GLU A 218 -1.71 -20.46 8.50
N LEU A 219 -0.53 -19.88 8.22
CA LEU A 219 0.43 -19.40 9.22
C LEU A 219 0.09 -18.00 9.79
N GLY A 220 -1.09 -17.45 9.43
CA GLY A 220 -1.61 -16.20 9.96
C GLY A 220 -1.11 -14.94 9.23
N PHE A 221 -0.65 -15.09 7.98
CA PHE A 221 -0.29 -13.97 7.13
C PHE A 221 -1.43 -13.54 6.21
N VAL A 222 -1.50 -12.25 5.94
CA VAL A 222 -2.42 -11.65 4.95
C VAL A 222 -1.65 -10.76 3.98
N PHE A 223 -2.20 -10.56 2.78
CA PHE A 223 -1.61 -9.69 1.76
C PHE A 223 -2.70 -8.87 1.05
N ASP A 224 -2.34 -7.71 0.50
CA ASP A 224 -3.27 -6.87 -0.28
C ASP A 224 -3.34 -7.36 -1.73
N GLN A 225 -4.49 -7.93 -2.13
CA GLN A 225 -4.72 -8.39 -3.50
C GLN A 225 -4.52 -7.30 -4.56
N ARG A 226 -4.64 -6.02 -4.20
CA ARG A 226 -4.49 -4.90 -5.14
C ARG A 226 -3.04 -4.50 -5.30
N GLN A 227 -2.23 -4.56 -4.23
CA GLN A 227 -0.77 -4.49 -4.35
C GLN A 227 -0.29 -5.58 -5.31
N VAL A 228 -0.75 -6.81 -5.12
CA VAL A 228 -0.46 -7.93 -6.01
C VAL A 228 -0.94 -7.67 -7.44
N GLY A 229 -2.16 -7.17 -7.62
CA GLY A 229 -2.72 -6.86 -8.94
C GLY A 229 -1.88 -5.84 -9.73
N VAL A 230 -1.29 -4.86 -9.04
CA VAL A 230 -0.36 -3.88 -9.64
C VAL A 230 1.03 -4.46 -9.85
N ALA A 231 1.53 -5.27 -8.91
CA ALA A 231 2.87 -5.84 -8.96
C ALA A 231 3.01 -6.97 -9.99
N ILE A 232 1.92 -7.68 -10.32
CA ILE A 232 1.92 -8.72 -11.34
C ILE A 232 2.15 -8.11 -12.72
N ARG A 233 3.22 -8.59 -13.38
CA ARG A 233 3.54 -8.22 -14.75
C ARG A 233 2.45 -8.76 -15.69
N GLN A 234 1.85 -7.87 -16.46
CA GLN A 234 0.74 -8.20 -17.37
C GLN A 234 1.21 -8.68 -18.75
N GLU A 235 2.44 -8.35 -19.11
CA GLU A 235 3.03 -8.59 -20.45
C GLU A 235 4.50 -8.99 -20.34
N GLY A 236 5.06 -9.49 -21.44
CA GLY A 236 6.47 -9.88 -21.55
C GLY A 236 6.78 -11.28 -20.99
N THR A 237 8.06 -11.60 -20.93
CA THR A 237 8.58 -12.92 -20.55
C THR A 237 8.19 -13.35 -19.14
N PHE A 238 8.00 -12.39 -18.24
CA PHE A 238 7.64 -12.62 -16.83
C PHE A 238 6.15 -12.39 -16.55
N LYS A 239 5.29 -12.52 -17.55
CA LYS A 239 3.83 -12.36 -17.37
C LYS A 239 3.32 -13.31 -16.28
N GLY A 240 2.55 -12.77 -15.32
CA GLY A 240 2.02 -13.52 -14.18
C GLY A 240 2.98 -13.59 -12.99
N VAL A 241 4.20 -13.06 -13.11
CA VAL A 241 5.15 -12.94 -12.00
C VAL A 241 4.97 -11.57 -11.34
N GLY A 242 4.95 -11.54 -10.00
CA GLY A 242 4.91 -10.31 -9.23
C GLY A 242 5.25 -10.54 -7.76
N ASN A 243 5.58 -9.46 -7.06
CA ASN A 243 5.86 -9.50 -5.63
C ASN A 243 4.58 -9.58 -4.82
N PHE A 244 4.54 -10.47 -3.84
CA PHE A 244 3.48 -10.59 -2.85
C PHE A 244 4.06 -10.18 -1.49
N ILE A 245 3.44 -9.19 -0.85
CA ILE A 245 3.87 -8.72 0.46
C ILE A 245 2.85 -9.16 1.51
N PHE A 246 3.28 -10.10 2.34
CA PHE A 246 2.52 -10.72 3.41
C PHE A 246 2.86 -10.08 4.76
N TYR A 247 1.85 -9.84 5.60
CA TYR A 247 2.01 -9.32 6.96
C TYR A 247 1.37 -10.27 7.96
N ARG A 248 2.03 -10.48 9.11
CA ARG A 248 1.52 -11.32 10.20
C ARG A 248 0.50 -10.54 11.02
N LEU A 249 -0.64 -11.17 11.29
CA LEU A 249 -1.64 -10.67 12.23
C LEU A 249 -1.24 -11.07 13.67
N GLU A 250 -1.32 -10.14 14.64
CA GLU A 250 -1.06 -10.46 16.05
C GLU A 250 -2.13 -11.40 16.63
N SER A 251 -1.72 -12.36 17.46
CA SER A 251 -2.62 -13.34 18.08
C SER A 251 -3.54 -12.70 19.13
N GLY A 252 -4.86 -12.87 18.95
CA GLY A 252 -5.91 -12.21 19.76
C GLY A 252 -6.98 -11.52 18.91
N ILE A 253 -6.77 -11.45 17.60
CA ILE A 253 -7.72 -10.88 16.64
C ILE A 253 -8.73 -11.96 16.21
N SER A 254 -9.98 -11.85 16.67
CA SER A 254 -11.10 -12.67 16.18
C SER A 254 -11.78 -11.98 14.99
N PHE A 255 -11.68 -12.58 13.81
CA PHE A 255 -12.31 -12.12 12.57
C PHE A 255 -13.74 -12.68 12.45
N GLU A 256 -14.73 -12.08 13.11
CA GLU A 256 -16.15 -12.39 12.81
C GLU A 256 -16.77 -11.48 11.72
N VAL A 257 -16.06 -10.43 11.26
CA VAL A 257 -16.62 -9.43 10.31
C VAL A 257 -16.12 -9.63 8.85
N PHE A 258 -15.30 -10.64 8.57
CA PHE A 258 -14.58 -10.74 7.29
C PHE A 258 -14.75 -12.08 6.54
N ASN A 259 -15.56 -13.00 7.04
CA ASN A 259 -15.92 -14.19 6.28
C ASN A 259 -17.07 -13.88 5.32
N ASP A 260 -16.75 -13.21 4.22
CA ASP A 260 -17.57 -13.32 3.01
C ASP A 260 -17.06 -14.54 2.23
N THR A 261 -17.42 -15.72 2.74
CA THR A 261 -17.06 -17.04 2.21
C THR A 261 -17.63 -17.30 0.81
N GLU A 262 -18.53 -16.43 0.31
CA GLU A 262 -19.10 -16.54 -1.03
C GLU A 262 -18.15 -16.05 -2.14
N ALA A 263 -17.32 -15.03 -1.89
CA ALA A 263 -16.40 -14.51 -2.91
C ALA A 263 -15.20 -15.45 -3.16
N GLN A 264 -14.72 -16.12 -2.11
CA GLN A 264 -13.63 -17.11 -2.23
C GLN A 264 -14.11 -18.41 -2.87
N SER A 265 -15.32 -18.88 -2.58
CA SER A 265 -15.86 -20.13 -3.15
C SER A 265 -16.31 -19.99 -4.61
N ALA A 266 -16.70 -18.80 -5.06
CA ALA A 266 -17.13 -18.56 -6.44
C ALA A 266 -15.99 -18.67 -7.48
N GLN A 267 -14.75 -18.37 -7.11
CA GLN A 267 -13.59 -18.54 -8.00
C GLN A 267 -13.00 -19.97 -7.98
N LEU A 268 -13.11 -20.68 -6.86
CA LEU A 268 -12.65 -22.07 -6.75
C LEU A 268 -13.53 -23.09 -7.51
N ASN A 269 -14.83 -22.83 -7.64
CA ASN A 269 -15.75 -23.76 -8.32
C ASN A 269 -15.63 -23.76 -9.85
N ASN A 270 -15.03 -22.73 -10.46
CA ASN A 270 -14.80 -22.68 -11.91
C ASN A 270 -13.59 -23.48 -12.39
N VAL A 271 -12.71 -23.93 -11.48
CA VAL A 271 -11.53 -24.74 -11.82
C VAL A 271 -11.81 -26.25 -11.67
N ASN A 272 -12.75 -26.65 -10.81
CA ASN A 272 -13.08 -28.05 -10.57
C ASN A 272 -14.10 -28.66 -11.56
N SER A 273 -14.87 -27.84 -12.30
CA SER A 273 -15.83 -28.34 -13.30
C SER A 273 -15.18 -28.79 -14.61
N THR A 274 -13.91 -28.42 -14.86
CA THR A 274 -13.18 -28.79 -16.10
C THR A 274 -12.34 -30.07 -15.95
N ARG A 275 -12.29 -30.68 -14.76
CA ARG A 275 -11.50 -31.92 -14.49
C ARG A 275 -12.30 -33.23 -14.42
N GLN A 276 -13.64 -33.20 -14.49
CA GLN A 276 -14.47 -34.42 -14.49
C GLN A 276 -15.01 -34.87 -15.86
N ALA A 277 -14.74 -34.14 -16.95
CA ALA A 277 -15.26 -34.46 -18.28
C ALA A 277 -14.19 -34.92 -19.29
N LYS A 278 -13.17 -35.68 -18.88
CA LYS A 278 -12.24 -36.37 -19.80
C LYS A 278 -11.74 -37.70 -19.24
N HIS A 279 -12.64 -38.67 -19.04
CA HIS A 279 -12.32 -40.10 -19.15
C HIS A 279 -13.63 -40.91 -19.20
N THR A 280 -14.11 -41.22 -20.39
CA THR A 280 -14.63 -42.54 -20.81
C THR A 280 -15.15 -42.43 -22.25
N SER A 281 -14.88 -43.47 -23.01
CA SER A 281 -14.96 -43.56 -24.46
C SER A 281 -16.29 -44.12 -24.98
N SER A 282 -16.56 -43.81 -26.24
CA SER A 282 -17.21 -44.65 -27.28
C SER A 282 -18.75 -44.67 -27.40
N GLY A 283 -19.22 -44.48 -28.64
CA GLY A 283 -20.31 -45.28 -29.21
C GLY A 283 -21.59 -44.57 -29.65
N ALA A 284 -21.68 -44.35 -30.96
CA ALA A 284 -22.89 -44.38 -31.80
C ALA A 284 -23.95 -43.25 -31.74
N ALA A 285 -24.54 -43.03 -32.92
CA ALA A 285 -25.33 -41.89 -33.34
C ALA A 285 -26.80 -41.90 -32.89
N SER A 286 -27.41 -40.72 -32.74
CA SER A 286 -28.69 -40.35 -33.37
C SER A 286 -29.17 -38.93 -32.98
N THR A 287 -29.56 -38.18 -34.00
CA THR A 287 -30.64 -37.16 -34.10
C THR A 287 -31.09 -36.40 -32.84
N ASN A 288 -30.95 -35.06 -32.84
CA ASN A 288 -32.00 -34.08 -33.19
C ASN A 288 -31.85 -32.71 -32.49
N THR A 289 -32.12 -31.69 -33.29
CA THR A 289 -32.61 -30.33 -33.00
C THR A 289 -31.72 -29.38 -32.19
N ALA A 290 -31.17 -28.42 -32.93
CA ALA A 290 -30.56 -27.18 -32.46
C ALA A 290 -31.61 -26.23 -31.83
N SER A 291 -31.17 -25.52 -30.78
CA SER A 291 -31.70 -24.21 -30.39
C SER A 291 -30.58 -23.42 -29.71
N ASP A 292 -30.04 -22.48 -30.48
CA ASP A 292 -29.52 -21.16 -30.13
C ASP A 292 -28.62 -21.01 -28.88
N ALA A 293 -27.32 -21.02 -29.12
CA ALA A 293 -26.32 -20.37 -28.28
C ALA A 293 -26.18 -18.90 -28.69
N ASN A 294 -26.66 -17.97 -27.86
CA ASN A 294 -26.34 -16.55 -28.01
C ASN A 294 -24.95 -16.25 -27.43
N ILE A 295 -24.00 -16.07 -28.34
CA ILE A 295 -22.73 -15.39 -28.10
C ILE A 295 -23.05 -13.89 -28.00
N ILE A 296 -22.80 -13.25 -26.85
CA ILE A 296 -22.83 -11.78 -26.75
C ILE A 296 -21.40 -11.27 -26.92
N VAL A 297 -21.13 -10.74 -28.12
CA VAL A 297 -20.03 -9.82 -28.41
C VAL A 297 -20.51 -8.41 -28.04
N ILE A 298 -19.89 -7.75 -27.07
CA ILE A 298 -20.19 -6.33 -26.77
C ILE A 298 -19.19 -5.46 -27.53
N GLY A 299 -19.56 -5.10 -28.77
CA GLY A 299 -19.12 -3.87 -29.43
C GLY A 299 -20.10 -2.73 -29.11
N PRO A 300 -19.74 -1.46 -29.37
CA PRO A 300 -20.47 -0.32 -28.86
C PRO A 300 -21.77 -0.14 -29.63
N ASN A 301 -22.91 -0.24 -28.95
CA ASN A 301 -24.19 0.17 -29.51
C ASN A 301 -25.00 0.98 -28.49
N HIS A 302 -25.20 2.24 -28.83
CA HIS A 302 -26.20 3.12 -28.25
C HIS A 302 -27.60 2.52 -28.39
N GLN A 303 -28.21 2.14 -27.26
CA GLN A 303 -29.65 2.21 -27.09
C GLN A 303 -29.98 2.62 -25.65
N HIS A 304 -30.81 3.66 -25.52
CA HIS A 304 -31.32 4.21 -24.27
C HIS A 304 -32.23 3.21 -23.54
N GLY A 305 -31.65 2.45 -22.61
CA GLY A 305 -32.35 1.92 -21.44
C GLY A 305 -31.69 2.51 -20.20
N LYS A 306 -32.43 3.22 -19.34
CA LYS A 306 -31.90 3.75 -18.08
C LYS A 306 -31.40 2.56 -17.24
N GLN A 307 -30.08 2.45 -17.09
CA GLN A 307 -29.50 1.65 -16.00
C GLN A 307 -30.10 2.15 -14.67
N PRO A 308 -30.33 1.27 -13.68
CA PRO A 308 -30.74 1.71 -12.35
C PRO A 308 -29.72 2.74 -11.84
N ALA A 309 -30.21 3.88 -11.33
CA ALA A 309 -29.35 4.93 -10.81
C ALA A 309 -28.57 4.35 -9.61
N VAL A 310 -27.24 4.30 -9.73
CA VAL A 310 -26.34 3.89 -8.64
C VAL A 310 -26.57 4.83 -7.46
N SER A 311 -26.75 4.29 -6.25
CA SER A 311 -26.96 5.14 -5.08
C SER A 311 -25.71 5.98 -4.77
N PRO A 312 -25.83 7.16 -4.13
CA PRO A 312 -24.66 7.95 -3.74
C PRO A 312 -23.65 7.20 -2.87
N LEU A 313 -24.14 6.31 -1.99
CA LEU A 313 -23.30 5.44 -1.16
C LEU A 313 -22.48 4.46 -2.02
N GLU A 314 -23.12 3.72 -2.92
CA GLU A 314 -22.43 2.74 -3.78
C GLU A 314 -21.42 3.42 -4.70
N HIS A 315 -21.76 4.60 -5.25
CA HIS A 315 -20.83 5.40 -6.04
C HIS A 315 -19.61 5.80 -5.21
N MET A 316 -19.82 6.36 -4.01
CA MET A 316 -18.73 6.77 -3.14
C MET A 316 -17.87 5.58 -2.71
N GLN A 317 -18.47 4.44 -2.37
CA GLN A 317 -17.74 3.21 -2.03
C GLN A 317 -16.88 2.72 -3.21
N SER A 318 -17.40 2.80 -4.43
CA SER A 318 -16.64 2.47 -5.64
C SER A 318 -15.44 3.40 -5.85
N VAL A 319 -15.63 4.71 -5.68
CA VAL A 319 -14.52 5.68 -5.75
C VAL A 319 -13.49 5.43 -4.65
N VAL A 320 -13.94 5.21 -3.41
CA VAL A 320 -13.06 4.91 -2.26
C VAL A 320 -12.29 3.60 -2.48
N ALA A 321 -12.93 2.55 -2.99
CA ALA A 321 -12.28 1.27 -3.26
C ALA A 321 -11.12 1.38 -4.27
N ASN A 322 -11.26 2.30 -5.24
CA ASN A 322 -10.29 2.54 -6.30
C ASN A 322 -9.36 3.74 -6.04
N MET A 323 -9.44 4.38 -4.87
CA MET A 323 -8.59 5.54 -4.58
C MET A 323 -7.13 5.14 -4.34
N ASP A 324 -6.23 5.95 -4.89
CA ASP A 324 -4.78 5.86 -4.64
C ASP A 324 -4.42 6.52 -3.31
N ILE A 325 -3.63 5.80 -2.50
CA ILE A 325 -3.06 6.33 -1.26
C ILE A 325 -1.60 6.69 -1.53
N ARG A 326 -1.25 7.95 -1.25
CA ARG A 326 0.12 8.43 -1.20
C ARG A 326 0.65 8.28 0.21
N PHE A 327 1.82 7.68 0.36
CA PHE A 327 2.41 7.38 1.67
C PHE A 327 3.39 8.46 2.15
N GLU A 328 3.91 9.29 1.25
CA GLU A 328 4.84 10.38 1.55
C GLU A 328 4.14 11.73 1.45
N PRO A 329 4.29 12.65 2.43
CA PRO A 329 5.09 12.51 3.66
C PRO A 329 4.42 11.67 4.76
N TYR A 330 3.14 11.31 4.57
CA TYR A 330 2.36 10.41 5.39
C TYR A 330 1.15 9.88 4.59
N PRO A 331 0.46 8.82 5.03
CA PRO A 331 -0.69 8.26 4.31
C PRO A 331 -1.86 9.24 4.11
N HIS A 332 -2.09 9.63 2.86
CA HIS A 332 -3.16 10.54 2.44
C HIS A 332 -3.63 10.23 1.01
N PHE A 333 -4.75 10.81 0.60
CA PHE A 333 -5.32 10.65 -0.74
C PHE A 333 -6.08 11.91 -1.16
N TYR A 334 -6.27 12.02 -2.46
CA TYR A 334 -7.12 13.03 -3.08
C TYR A 334 -7.87 12.38 -4.23
N VAL A 335 -9.20 12.56 -4.28
CA VAL A 335 -10.06 12.02 -5.32
C VAL A 335 -11.03 13.08 -5.83
N GLU A 336 -11.36 12.99 -7.12
CA GLU A 336 -12.40 13.80 -7.77
C GLU A 336 -13.60 12.90 -8.12
N ASN A 337 -14.75 13.51 -8.36
CA ASN A 337 -16.01 12.82 -8.68
C ASN A 337 -16.49 11.88 -7.57
N ILE A 338 -16.38 12.32 -6.32
CA ILE A 338 -16.73 11.52 -5.14
C ILE A 338 -18.24 11.22 -5.01
N PHE A 339 -19.09 12.03 -5.65
CA PHE A 339 -20.52 11.79 -5.81
C PHE A 339 -20.95 11.81 -7.27
N PRO A 340 -22.11 11.22 -7.62
CA PRO A 340 -22.77 11.48 -8.89
C PRO A 340 -23.03 12.99 -9.11
N ASP A 341 -22.85 13.48 -10.34
CA ASP A 341 -22.90 14.93 -10.64
C ASP A 341 -24.26 15.59 -10.36
N ASP A 342 -25.36 14.86 -10.53
CA ASP A 342 -26.71 15.31 -10.18
C ASP A 342 -26.89 15.38 -8.66
N TYR A 343 -26.38 14.40 -7.93
CA TYR A 343 -26.39 14.40 -6.47
C TYR A 343 -25.53 15.53 -5.89
N TYR A 344 -24.32 15.75 -6.43
CA TYR A 344 -23.46 16.86 -6.01
C TYR A 344 -24.13 18.22 -6.25
N ARG A 345 -24.80 18.42 -7.40
CA ARG A 345 -25.58 19.63 -7.66
C ARG A 345 -26.71 19.82 -6.64
N GLN A 346 -27.39 18.75 -6.26
CA GLN A 346 -28.40 18.80 -5.20
C GLN A 346 -27.79 19.17 -3.84
N MET A 347 -26.65 18.57 -3.47
CA MET A 347 -25.91 18.93 -2.25
C MET A 347 -25.54 20.41 -2.22
N MET A 348 -25.06 20.96 -3.34
CA MET A 348 -24.72 22.38 -3.45
C MET A 348 -25.94 23.29 -3.32
N ALA A 349 -27.10 22.90 -3.85
CA ALA A 349 -28.35 23.64 -3.68
C ALA A 349 -28.87 23.59 -2.23
N MET A 350 -28.61 22.50 -1.51
CA MET A 350 -29.05 22.29 -0.13
C MET A 350 -28.07 22.80 0.94
N LYS A 351 -26.89 23.32 0.55
CA LYS A 351 -25.84 23.72 1.51
C LYS A 351 -26.34 24.75 2.55
N PRO A 352 -25.82 24.72 3.79
CA PRO A 352 -26.13 25.74 4.79
C PRO A 352 -25.68 27.15 4.37
N VAL A 353 -26.50 28.16 4.64
CA VAL A 353 -26.24 29.56 4.30
C VAL A 353 -26.39 30.48 5.50
N GLY A 354 -25.63 31.58 5.49
CA GLY A 354 -25.75 32.65 6.50
C GLY A 354 -25.68 32.14 7.94
N ASP A 355 -26.71 32.47 8.70
CA ASP A 355 -26.94 32.17 10.12
C ASP A 355 -27.38 30.72 10.40
N GLU A 356 -27.51 29.87 9.37
CA GLU A 356 -27.65 28.41 9.56
C GLU A 356 -26.34 27.79 10.10
N LEU A 357 -25.20 28.49 9.96
CA LEU A 357 -23.91 28.17 10.56
C LEU A 357 -23.65 29.09 11.76
N ILE A 358 -22.99 28.58 12.80
CA ILE A 358 -22.61 29.37 13.99
C ILE A 358 -21.11 29.59 14.06
N SER A 359 -20.65 30.65 14.72
CA SER A 359 -19.22 30.83 14.97
C SER A 359 -18.65 29.62 15.73
N ILE A 360 -17.46 29.15 15.37
CA ILE A 360 -16.83 28.04 16.10
C ILE A 360 -16.60 28.38 17.59
N ASN A 361 -16.45 29.65 17.94
CA ASN A 361 -16.32 30.11 19.32
C ASN A 361 -17.59 29.86 20.15
N GLU A 362 -18.77 29.92 19.52
CA GLU A 362 -20.06 29.63 20.17
C GLU A 362 -20.21 28.14 20.51
N THR A 363 -19.41 27.26 19.92
CA THR A 363 -19.42 25.82 20.23
C THR A 363 -18.68 25.48 21.53
N GLY A 364 -17.91 26.43 22.10
CA GLY A 364 -17.05 26.20 23.27
C GLY A 364 -15.81 25.35 23.00
N ARG A 365 -15.55 24.95 21.74
CA ARG A 365 -14.36 24.17 21.34
C ARG A 365 -13.09 24.99 21.26
N THR A 366 -13.20 26.31 21.14
CA THR A 366 -12.09 27.26 21.06
C THR A 366 -12.23 28.26 22.21
N ARG A 367 -11.10 28.78 22.70
CA ARG A 367 -11.07 29.82 23.74
C ARG A 367 -10.61 31.14 23.13
N GLY A 368 -11.30 32.23 23.46
CA GLY A 368 -10.99 33.58 22.96
C GLY A 368 -11.43 33.82 21.51
N SER A 369 -10.89 34.84 20.86
CA SER A 369 -11.15 35.22 19.45
C SER A 369 -10.36 34.36 18.43
N THR A 370 -9.93 33.18 18.86
CA THR A 370 -9.12 32.28 18.05
C THR A 370 -10.09 31.58 17.09
N TYR A 371 -10.18 32.05 15.84
CA TYR A 371 -11.07 31.58 14.76
C TYR A 371 -12.41 32.31 14.59
N ASP A 372 -12.46 33.63 14.78
CA ASP A 372 -13.65 34.45 14.48
C ASP A 372 -14.16 34.30 13.03
N ASN A 373 -13.26 33.94 12.11
CA ASN A 373 -13.54 33.79 10.68
C ASN A 373 -14.02 32.38 10.29
N ARG A 374 -14.34 31.50 11.26
CA ARG A 374 -14.81 30.14 11.01
C ARG A 374 -16.22 29.92 11.56
N PHE A 375 -17.09 29.41 10.69
CA PHE A 375 -18.47 29.07 11.00
C PHE A 375 -18.72 27.58 10.77
N VAL A 376 -19.51 26.94 11.62
CA VAL A 376 -19.69 25.49 11.61
C VAL A 376 -21.15 25.07 11.85
N MET A 377 -21.50 23.87 11.40
CA MET A 377 -22.73 23.17 11.77
C MET A 377 -22.49 21.66 11.76
N HIS A 378 -22.67 21.01 12.91
CA HIS A 378 -22.62 19.55 13.03
C HIS A 378 -23.85 18.91 12.36
N LEU A 379 -23.64 17.85 11.58
CA LEU A 379 -24.76 17.12 10.99
C LEU A 379 -25.56 16.34 12.04
N GLU A 380 -24.92 15.92 13.13
CA GLU A 380 -25.56 15.11 14.17
C GLU A 380 -26.53 15.91 15.05
N SER A 381 -26.25 17.19 15.26
CA SER A 381 -26.97 18.04 16.24
C SER A 381 -27.45 19.38 15.68
N GLY A 382 -27.06 19.75 14.47
CA GLY A 382 -27.29 21.09 13.90
C GLY A 382 -28.45 21.17 12.90
N LEU A 383 -29.10 20.07 12.54
CA LEU A 383 -30.12 20.06 11.47
C LEU A 383 -31.28 21.02 11.74
N GLU A 384 -31.68 21.22 13.00
CA GLU A 384 -32.77 22.14 13.36
C GLU A 384 -32.48 23.62 13.06
N ARG A 385 -31.22 23.96 12.74
CA ARG A 385 -30.84 25.32 12.31
C ARG A 385 -31.20 25.59 10.85
N LEU A 386 -31.41 24.55 10.06
CA LEU A 386 -31.74 24.68 8.64
C LEU A 386 -33.17 25.20 8.49
N LYS A 387 -33.31 26.31 7.76
CA LYS A 387 -34.57 27.06 7.66
C LYS A 387 -35.63 26.37 6.81
N SER A 388 -35.22 25.44 5.95
CA SER A 388 -36.09 24.70 5.04
C SER A 388 -36.29 23.26 5.50
N ASP A 389 -37.53 22.78 5.52
CA ASP A 389 -37.87 21.36 5.73
C ASP A 389 -37.16 20.46 4.71
N GLU A 390 -37.07 20.91 3.45
CA GLU A 390 -36.42 20.15 2.38
C GLU A 390 -34.93 19.96 2.66
N LYS A 391 -34.24 21.02 3.12
CA LYS A 391 -32.83 20.92 3.55
C LYS A 391 -32.68 19.96 4.73
N ARG A 392 -33.59 20.02 5.71
CA ARG A 392 -33.55 19.14 6.89
C ARG A 392 -33.69 17.68 6.50
N VAL A 393 -34.66 17.36 5.66
CA VAL A 393 -34.87 16.00 5.15
C VAL A 393 -33.65 15.52 4.35
N PHE A 394 -33.14 16.36 3.44
CA PHE A 394 -31.97 16.00 2.63
C PHE A 394 -30.74 15.68 3.48
N TRP A 395 -30.40 16.56 4.43
CA TRP A 395 -29.21 16.36 5.28
C TRP A 395 -29.41 15.27 6.34
N ASP A 396 -30.64 15.00 6.79
CA ASP A 396 -30.96 13.85 7.64
C ASP A 396 -30.75 12.53 6.92
N GLU A 397 -31.19 12.41 5.66
CA GLU A 397 -30.92 11.24 4.83
C GLU A 397 -29.42 11.12 4.50
N PHE A 398 -28.77 12.23 4.14
CA PHE A 398 -27.34 12.26 3.87
C PHE A 398 -26.52 11.73 5.05
N ARG A 399 -26.75 12.26 6.27
CA ARG A 399 -25.96 11.86 7.44
C ARG A 399 -26.13 10.38 7.79
N LYS A 400 -27.31 9.78 7.56
CA LYS A 400 -27.60 8.38 7.91
C LYS A 400 -26.66 7.43 7.19
N TRP A 401 -26.45 7.63 5.88
CA TRP A 401 -25.55 6.77 5.12
C TRP A 401 -24.11 7.27 5.15
N PHE A 402 -23.87 8.59 5.17
CA PHE A 402 -22.51 9.14 5.16
C PHE A 402 -21.77 8.84 6.47
N CYS A 403 -22.44 8.93 7.61
CA CYS A 403 -21.87 8.53 8.91
C CYS A 403 -22.17 7.07 9.28
N SER A 404 -22.64 6.25 8.33
CA SER A 404 -22.91 4.83 8.58
C SER A 404 -21.64 4.02 8.82
N GLU A 405 -21.78 2.92 9.54
CA GLU A 405 -20.72 1.93 9.71
C GLU A 405 -20.26 1.36 8.36
N THR A 406 -21.18 1.14 7.42
CA THR A 406 -20.89 0.62 6.08
C THR A 406 -19.89 1.48 5.32
N LEU A 407 -20.10 2.80 5.26
CA LEU A 407 -19.16 3.71 4.60
C LEU A 407 -17.87 3.83 5.41
N MET A 408 -17.96 3.96 6.74
CA MET A 408 -16.82 4.08 7.63
C MET A 408 -15.84 2.90 7.46
N VAL A 409 -16.35 1.66 7.48
CA VAL A 409 -15.55 0.44 7.30
C VAL A 409 -14.91 0.41 5.92
N SER A 410 -15.65 0.81 4.87
CA SER A 410 -15.15 0.86 3.51
C SER A 410 -13.94 1.80 3.35
N ILE A 411 -13.94 2.93 4.08
CA ILE A 411 -12.81 3.88 4.13
C ILE A 411 -11.67 3.34 4.99
N ILE A 412 -11.95 2.87 6.20
CA ILE A 412 -10.92 2.34 7.14
C ILE A 412 -10.16 1.18 6.51
N ARG A 413 -10.84 0.28 5.79
CA ARG A 413 -10.22 -0.84 5.06
C ARG A 413 -9.12 -0.39 4.10
N ARG A 414 -9.21 0.84 3.57
CA ARG A 414 -8.16 1.37 2.69
C ARG A 414 -6.84 1.63 3.42
N PHE A 415 -6.90 1.82 4.74
CA PHE A 415 -5.76 2.09 5.62
C PHE A 415 -5.47 0.94 6.59
N GLU A 416 -6.17 -0.19 6.48
CA GLU A 416 -6.16 -1.28 7.45
C GLU A 416 -4.73 -1.71 7.81
N GLN A 417 -3.89 -1.96 6.81
CA GLN A 417 -2.51 -2.38 7.05
C GLN A 417 -1.70 -1.33 7.84
N ILE A 418 -1.91 -0.04 7.56
CA ILE A 418 -1.21 1.06 8.24
C ILE A 418 -1.67 1.15 9.69
N ILE A 419 -2.98 1.00 9.92
CA ILE A 419 -3.58 1.04 11.25
C ILE A 419 -3.06 -0.13 12.10
N LEU A 420 -3.05 -1.34 11.54
CA LEU A 420 -2.50 -2.53 12.20
C LEU A 420 -1.02 -2.34 12.55
N ASN A 421 -0.21 -1.84 11.62
CA ASN A 421 1.22 -1.59 11.83
C ASN A 421 1.50 -0.52 12.92
N SER A 422 0.50 0.31 13.27
CA SER A 422 0.63 1.30 14.35
C SER A 422 0.44 0.72 15.76
N GLY A 423 0.05 -0.56 15.88
CA GLY A 423 -0.21 -1.23 17.15
C GLY A 423 -1.62 -1.02 17.70
N VAL A 424 -2.54 -0.48 16.91
CA VAL A 424 -3.96 -0.38 17.26
C VAL A 424 -4.62 -1.73 17.02
N THR A 425 -5.02 -2.41 18.11
CA THR A 425 -5.56 -3.78 18.08
C THR A 425 -7.08 -3.85 18.29
N ASP A 426 -7.70 -2.79 18.81
CA ASP A 426 -9.15 -2.67 18.95
C ASP A 426 -9.64 -1.33 18.35
N LEU A 427 -10.43 -1.42 17.27
CA LEU A 427 -10.97 -0.29 16.53
C LEU A 427 -12.40 0.01 16.98
N ASN A 428 -12.55 0.46 18.23
CA ASN A 428 -13.81 0.99 18.70
C ASN A 428 -13.99 2.45 18.25
N VAL A 429 -14.50 2.63 17.03
CA VAL A 429 -14.61 3.94 16.39
C VAL A 429 -16.03 4.31 15.98
N PHE A 430 -16.24 5.60 15.69
CA PHE A 430 -17.46 6.14 15.10
C PHE A 430 -17.13 7.28 14.15
N ALA A 431 -18.05 7.55 13.21
CA ALA A 431 -17.94 8.65 12.27
C ALA A 431 -18.85 9.82 12.67
N GLU A 432 -18.35 11.04 12.46
CA GLU A 432 -19.15 12.27 12.54
C GLU A 432 -18.83 13.19 11.36
N ALA A 433 -19.75 14.09 11.03
CA ALA A 433 -19.57 15.05 9.96
C ALA A 433 -20.02 16.47 10.33
N MET A 434 -19.31 17.46 9.80
CA MET A 434 -19.54 18.86 10.12
C MET A 434 -19.28 19.76 8.91
N PHE A 435 -20.20 20.69 8.65
CA PHE A 435 -19.93 21.80 7.74
C PHE A 435 -18.99 22.80 8.38
N MET A 436 -18.07 23.30 7.57
CA MET A 436 -17.18 24.40 7.91
C MET A 436 -17.18 25.43 6.80
N ARG A 437 -17.34 26.70 7.16
CA ARG A 437 -17.11 27.85 6.29
C ARG A 437 -15.99 28.69 6.87
N ASP A 438 -14.93 28.85 6.09
CA ASP A 438 -13.82 29.73 6.41
C ASP A 438 -13.93 31.02 5.56
N LEU A 439 -13.70 32.16 6.21
CA LEU A 439 -13.68 33.49 5.59
C LEU A 439 -12.26 34.06 5.57
N LYS A 440 -12.09 35.19 4.86
CA LYS A 440 -10.85 35.97 4.83
C LYS A 440 -10.24 36.15 6.22
N GLY A 441 -8.92 35.98 6.30
CA GLY A 441 -8.14 36.03 7.53
C GLY A 441 -8.16 34.74 8.35
N TYR A 442 -8.93 33.72 7.95
CA TYR A 442 -8.81 32.39 8.56
C TYR A 442 -7.48 31.72 8.16
N SER A 443 -6.79 31.13 9.13
CA SER A 443 -5.59 30.31 8.93
C SER A 443 -5.52 29.22 10.00
N ILE A 444 -4.83 28.12 9.73
CA ILE A 444 -4.44 27.13 10.74
C ILE A 444 -3.05 26.58 10.41
N GLY A 445 -2.15 26.72 11.38
CA GLY A 445 -0.76 26.27 11.24
C GLY A 445 -0.64 24.74 11.11
N PRO A 446 0.55 24.23 10.71
CA PRO A 446 0.78 22.80 10.61
C PRO A 446 0.48 22.08 11.93
N HIS A 447 -0.28 20.99 11.86
CA HIS A 447 -0.68 20.16 13.00
C HIS A 447 -1.07 18.74 12.55
N THR A 448 -1.14 17.80 13.50
CA THR A 448 -1.40 16.37 13.26
C THR A 448 -2.75 15.89 13.78
N ASP A 449 -3.68 16.81 14.01
CA ASP A 449 -4.99 16.55 14.61
C ASP A 449 -4.95 16.06 16.08
N SER A 450 -6.15 15.91 16.67
CA SER A 450 -6.32 15.36 18.02
C SER A 450 -5.96 13.87 18.07
N PRO A 451 -5.36 13.36 19.16
CA PRO A 451 -5.11 11.92 19.33
C PRO A 451 -6.36 11.05 19.22
N ALA A 452 -7.54 11.62 19.51
CA ALA A 452 -8.81 10.90 19.42
C ALA A 452 -9.26 10.60 17.98
N ARG A 453 -8.64 11.22 16.96
CA ARG A 453 -8.97 10.98 15.55
C ARG A 453 -8.15 9.84 15.00
N LEU A 454 -8.81 8.97 14.25
CA LEU A 454 -8.18 7.94 13.42
C LEU A 454 -7.97 8.45 11.99
N LEU A 455 -8.99 9.10 11.42
CA LEU A 455 -9.01 9.52 10.02
C LEU A 455 -9.81 10.82 9.86
N THR A 456 -9.33 11.68 8.99
CA THR A 456 -9.98 12.95 8.63
C THR A 456 -10.13 13.02 7.11
N MET A 457 -11.33 13.38 6.63
CA MET A 457 -11.57 13.73 5.23
C MET A 457 -12.24 15.09 5.12
N MET A 458 -11.96 15.79 4.04
CA MET A 458 -12.40 17.15 3.75
C MET A 458 -13.00 17.14 2.35
N LEU A 459 -14.32 17.12 2.30
CA LEU A 459 -15.07 17.30 1.08
C LEU A 459 -15.07 18.79 0.72
N TYR A 460 -14.65 19.11 -0.50
CA TYR A 460 -14.59 20.48 -1.00
C TYR A 460 -15.87 20.86 -1.73
N LEU A 461 -16.42 22.03 -1.40
CA LEU A 461 -17.69 22.53 -1.92
C LEU A 461 -17.56 23.91 -2.61
N PRO A 462 -16.59 24.14 -3.53
CA PRO A 462 -16.57 25.37 -4.31
C PRO A 462 -17.72 25.43 -5.32
N GLU A 463 -18.07 26.66 -5.70
CA GLU A 463 -19.06 26.94 -6.75
C GLU A 463 -18.47 26.81 -8.16
N ASP A 464 -17.14 26.93 -8.29
CA ASP A 464 -16.39 26.92 -9.55
C ASP A 464 -14.98 26.34 -9.36
N THR A 465 -14.12 26.48 -10.36
CA THR A 465 -12.72 25.99 -10.35
C THR A 465 -11.69 27.10 -10.20
N ASP A 466 -12.08 28.33 -9.88
CA ASP A 466 -11.17 29.48 -9.84
C ASP A 466 -10.40 29.54 -8.52
N HIS A 467 -10.82 28.76 -7.52
CA HIS A 467 -10.32 28.80 -6.15
C HIS A 467 -9.48 27.58 -5.75
N VAL A 468 -8.83 26.91 -6.72
CA VAL A 468 -8.06 25.66 -6.48
C VAL A 468 -6.98 25.77 -5.39
N HIS A 469 -6.44 26.97 -5.16
CA HIS A 469 -5.42 27.24 -4.14
C HIS A 469 -5.96 27.23 -2.71
N LEU A 470 -7.29 27.30 -2.52
CA LEU A 470 -7.94 27.26 -1.20
C LEU A 470 -8.01 25.84 -0.61
N GLY A 471 -7.21 24.93 -1.15
CA GLY A 471 -7.06 23.55 -0.71
C GLY A 471 -6.41 23.40 0.65
N THR A 472 -6.45 22.19 1.19
CA THR A 472 -5.69 21.85 2.39
C THR A 472 -4.24 21.57 2.02
N SER A 473 -3.31 22.20 2.72
CA SER A 473 -1.88 22.02 2.51
C SER A 473 -1.33 20.88 3.37
N VAL A 474 -0.46 20.08 2.78
CA VAL A 474 0.29 18.99 3.40
C VAL A 474 1.73 19.43 3.59
N TYR A 475 2.27 19.17 4.78
CA TYR A 475 3.58 19.63 5.22
C TYR A 475 4.45 18.47 5.66
N ALA A 476 5.76 18.60 5.45
CA ALA A 476 6.79 17.77 6.06
C ALA A 476 7.62 18.63 7.01
N PRO A 477 7.95 18.19 8.24
CA PRO A 477 8.86 18.94 9.10
C PRO A 477 10.27 18.95 8.50
N LYS A 478 10.97 20.08 8.59
CA LYS A 478 12.38 20.18 8.15
C LYS A 478 13.32 19.30 8.98
N ASP A 479 12.96 19.07 10.24
CA ASP A 479 13.55 18.02 11.06
C ASP A 479 12.76 16.72 10.84
N ALA A 480 13.34 15.79 10.07
CA ALA A 480 12.71 14.51 9.75
C ALA A 480 12.41 13.64 10.99
N ALA A 481 13.05 13.89 12.14
CA ALA A 481 12.78 13.21 13.40
C ALA A 481 11.62 13.83 14.20
N PHE A 482 11.17 15.04 13.83
CA PHE A 482 10.11 15.74 14.55
C PHE A 482 8.78 14.99 14.45
N ARG A 483 8.15 14.71 15.59
CA ARG A 483 6.86 14.04 15.72
C ARG A 483 5.94 14.87 16.62
N CYS A 484 4.67 14.97 16.29
CA CYS A 484 3.65 15.57 17.16
C CYS A 484 2.48 14.60 17.32
N SER A 485 2.18 14.18 18.55
CA SER A 485 1.07 13.26 18.80
C SER A 485 -0.28 13.96 18.96
N GLY A 486 -0.28 15.28 19.19
CA GLY A 486 -1.44 16.06 19.59
C GLY A 486 -1.74 17.26 18.70
N SER A 487 -2.77 18.02 19.07
CA SER A 487 -3.37 19.08 18.25
C SER A 487 -2.64 20.42 18.31
N ARG A 488 -1.33 20.45 18.62
CA ARG A 488 -0.58 21.70 18.72
C ARG A 488 -0.37 22.27 17.32
N HIS A 489 -0.66 23.56 17.14
CA HIS A 489 -0.38 24.26 15.90
C HIS A 489 1.03 24.82 15.93
N HIS A 490 1.76 24.62 14.83
CA HIS A 490 3.14 25.04 14.68
C HIS A 490 3.26 26.24 13.73
N ARG A 491 4.43 26.87 13.72
CA ARG A 491 4.74 27.94 12.75
C ARG A 491 5.29 27.33 11.46
N TYR A 492 4.98 27.94 10.32
CA TYR A 492 5.30 27.40 9.00
C TYR A 492 6.81 27.31 8.70
N GLU A 493 7.65 28.13 9.35
CA GLU A 493 9.10 28.18 9.05
C GLU A 493 9.83 26.86 9.32
N GLY A 494 9.30 26.03 10.22
CA GLY A 494 9.83 24.71 10.57
C GLY A 494 9.42 23.59 9.62
N PHE A 495 8.64 23.89 8.58
CA PHE A 495 8.05 22.91 7.68
C PHE A 495 8.31 23.26 6.23
N ASP A 496 8.42 22.24 5.38
CA ASP A 496 8.34 22.36 3.94
C ASP A 496 6.92 22.01 3.50
N LYS A 497 6.33 22.85 2.67
CA LYS A 497 5.02 22.56 2.08
C LYS A 497 5.22 21.57 0.93
N PHE A 498 4.67 20.37 1.09
CA PHE A 498 4.80 19.30 0.10
C PHE A 498 3.85 19.55 -1.09
N PHE A 499 2.56 19.79 -0.80
CA PHE A 499 1.57 20.20 -1.80
C PHE A 499 0.33 20.81 -1.13
N THR A 500 -0.55 21.37 -1.95
CA THR A 500 -1.89 21.79 -1.56
C THR A 500 -2.91 20.99 -2.38
N ALA A 501 -3.80 20.26 -1.71
CA ALA A 501 -4.82 19.43 -2.36
C ALA A 501 -5.85 20.33 -3.07
N PRO A 502 -6.03 20.25 -4.41
CA PRO A 502 -6.82 21.24 -5.14
C PRO A 502 -8.25 21.38 -4.61
N TYR A 503 -8.67 22.61 -4.32
CA TYR A 503 -10.04 22.90 -3.89
C TYR A 503 -10.98 22.97 -5.12
N LYS A 504 -11.36 21.80 -5.62
CA LYS A 504 -12.22 21.64 -6.80
C LYS A 504 -13.63 21.15 -6.45
N PRO A 505 -14.64 21.39 -7.31
CA PRO A 505 -15.97 20.81 -7.13
C PRO A 505 -15.90 19.29 -7.04
N ASN A 506 -16.76 18.70 -6.21
CA ASN A 506 -16.94 17.26 -6.10
C ASN A 506 -15.63 16.48 -5.83
N SER A 507 -14.75 17.08 -5.02
CA SER A 507 -13.46 16.49 -4.66
C SER A 507 -13.30 16.30 -3.17
N LEU A 508 -12.50 15.30 -2.80
CA LEU A 508 -12.29 14.85 -1.43
C LEU A 508 -10.79 14.71 -1.19
N PHE A 509 -10.28 15.38 -0.16
CA PHE A 509 -8.95 15.14 0.39
C PHE A 509 -9.09 14.38 1.71
N GLY A 510 -8.24 13.40 1.99
CA GLY A 510 -8.27 12.72 3.27
C GLY A 510 -6.93 12.12 3.67
N PHE A 511 -6.77 11.83 4.96
CA PHE A 511 -5.54 11.28 5.51
C PHE A 511 -5.79 10.48 6.78
N LEU A 512 -4.90 9.51 7.03
CA LEU A 512 -4.84 8.80 8.29
C LEU A 512 -4.07 9.64 9.31
N LYS A 513 -4.59 9.73 10.54
CA LYS A 513 -3.90 10.40 11.63
C LYS A 513 -2.64 9.62 11.99
N THR A 514 -1.50 10.31 11.97
CA THR A 514 -0.22 9.79 12.46
C THR A 514 0.49 10.87 13.28
N ASN A 515 1.63 10.55 13.89
CA ASN A 515 2.44 11.58 14.56
C ASN A 515 3.19 12.51 13.58
N ASN A 516 2.98 12.31 12.27
CA ASN A 516 3.61 13.03 11.18
C ASN A 516 2.60 13.59 10.16
N SER A 517 1.29 13.43 10.40
CA SER A 517 0.24 13.86 9.47
C SER A 517 0.03 15.38 9.49
N PHE A 518 1.11 16.14 9.30
CA PHE A 518 1.13 17.59 9.36
C PHE A 518 0.40 18.20 8.17
N HIS A 519 -0.74 18.81 8.47
CA HIS A 519 -1.54 19.53 7.52
C HIS A 519 -1.92 20.90 8.09
N GLY A 520 -2.37 21.79 7.23
CA GLY A 520 -2.79 23.12 7.61
C GLY A 520 -3.44 23.87 6.47
N PHE A 521 -3.74 25.13 6.72
CA PHE A 521 -4.29 26.04 5.72
C PHE A 521 -3.72 27.42 5.98
N GLU A 522 -3.00 27.95 4.99
CA GLU A 522 -2.42 29.28 5.04
C GLU A 522 -3.50 30.36 5.13
N GLU A 523 -3.09 31.57 5.54
CA GLU A 523 -4.04 32.66 5.74
C GLU A 523 -4.78 33.05 4.46
N MET A 524 -6.09 32.88 4.48
CA MET A 524 -6.97 33.18 3.37
C MET A 524 -7.02 34.69 3.10
N GLN A 525 -6.57 35.10 1.92
CA GLN A 525 -6.59 36.50 1.50
C GLN A 525 -7.83 36.84 0.64
N ASP A 526 -8.43 35.83 0.02
CA ASP A 526 -9.59 35.93 -0.85
C ASP A 526 -10.84 36.43 -0.10
N GLU A 527 -11.63 37.30 -0.74
CA GLU A 527 -12.99 37.68 -0.28
C GLU A 527 -14.04 36.58 -0.60
N TYR A 528 -13.59 35.32 -0.69
CA TYR A 528 -14.39 34.16 -1.02
C TYR A 528 -14.88 33.42 0.25
N LYS A 529 -15.82 32.48 0.10
CA LYS A 529 -16.28 31.60 1.18
C LYS A 529 -15.78 30.19 0.92
N ARG A 530 -14.81 29.74 1.71
CA ARG A 530 -14.30 28.37 1.61
C ARG A 530 -15.20 27.43 2.38
N ASP A 531 -16.08 26.74 1.66
CA ASP A 531 -17.03 25.76 2.18
C ASP A 531 -16.45 24.34 2.11
N THR A 532 -16.38 23.68 3.25
CA THR A 532 -15.96 22.27 3.34
C THR A 532 -16.90 21.48 4.23
N MET A 533 -17.03 20.19 3.96
CA MET A 533 -17.63 19.27 4.91
C MET A 533 -16.56 18.30 5.39
N VAL A 534 -16.32 18.32 6.69
CA VAL A 534 -15.29 17.49 7.32
C VAL A 534 -15.94 16.23 7.86
N TYR A 535 -15.42 15.08 7.45
CA TYR A 535 -15.77 13.76 7.95
C TYR A 535 -14.64 13.28 8.86
N ILE A 536 -14.97 12.83 10.06
CA ILE A 536 -13.98 12.42 11.06
C ILE A 536 -14.36 11.07 11.62
N VAL A 537 -13.40 10.14 11.61
CA VAL A 537 -13.48 8.89 12.37
C VAL A 537 -12.73 9.07 13.69
N LYS A 538 -13.40 8.79 14.81
CA LYS A 538 -12.84 8.93 16.17
C LYS A 538 -12.95 7.66 16.97
N HIS A 539 -12.03 7.46 17.90
CA HIS A 539 -12.15 6.44 18.94
C HIS A 539 -13.25 6.82 19.94
N LYS A 540 -14.10 5.86 20.35
CA LYS A 540 -15.17 6.08 21.34
C LYS A 540 -14.62 6.33 22.75
N ASN A 541 -13.45 5.76 23.08
CA ASN A 541 -12.73 5.95 24.33
C ASN A 541 -11.23 6.19 24.03
N PRO A 542 -10.86 7.42 23.64
CA PRO A 542 -9.52 7.76 23.14
C PRO A 542 -8.42 7.81 24.21
#